data_AF-A0A353E3N1-F1
#
_entry.id   AF-A0A353E3N1-F1
#
_cell.length_a   1.000
_cell.length_b   1.000
_cell.length_c   1.000
_cell.angle_alpha   90.00
_cell.angle_beta   90.00
_cell.angle_gamma   90.00
#
_symmetry.space_group_name_H-M   'P 1'
#
loop_
_entity.id
_entity.type
_entity.pdbx_description
1 polymer ?
#
loop_
_entity_poly.entity_id
_entity_poly.type
_entity_poly.pdbx_seq_one_letter_code
_entity_poly.pdbx_strand_id
1 'polypeptide(L)'
;MKAKKLIEVALPIKEISAESVRDKSIRHGHISTLHLWWARRPLPVCRAVVFASLVPDPLDEHCPQAFRDAVAIILGPQTKGVVSVDVYLPYKDIPYTSVEDPMEDNLRNRLMMFIGKFSETCQQNMKDGKSTPPKEQLSDGSLIKWENKNNKKILRMARELIYVAYHAEREPELGYESLHRQFDASFDAIAEAEKALYSVVDRHIKTPEVEKMEENLQQAIEHFQNEMPSVFDPFAGGGAIPLEAARLGCRSFGNDINPVAHIIERGSAEFPQKYPKIRR
;
A
#
# COMPACT_ATOMS: atom_id res chain seq x y z
N MET A 1 15.79 21.62 -7.24
CA MET A 1 15.06 20.65 -8.11
C MET A 1 14.18 19.77 -7.24
N LYS A 2 13.22 19.05 -7.81
CA LYS A 2 12.38 18.10 -7.07
C LYS A 2 13.12 16.77 -6.92
N ALA A 3 12.99 16.10 -5.77
CA ALA A 3 13.54 14.77 -5.56
C ALA A 3 12.98 13.78 -6.59
N LYS A 4 13.84 12.92 -7.14
CA LYS A 4 13.40 11.79 -7.98
C LYS A 4 12.43 10.91 -7.21
N LYS A 5 11.41 10.41 -7.88
CA LYS A 5 10.51 9.38 -7.34
C LYS A 5 11.20 8.03 -7.33
N LEU A 6 10.85 7.19 -6.37
CA LEU A 6 11.48 5.87 -6.23
C LEU A 6 11.38 5.06 -7.52
N ILE A 7 10.22 5.12 -8.20
CA ILE A 7 9.99 4.41 -9.47
C ILE A 7 10.98 4.78 -10.59
N GLU A 8 11.57 5.97 -10.55
CA GLU A 8 12.56 6.44 -11.54
C GLU A 8 13.95 5.83 -11.30
N VAL A 9 14.19 5.26 -10.11
CA VAL A 9 15.52 4.85 -9.65
C VAL A 9 15.59 3.37 -9.33
N ALA A 10 14.59 2.82 -8.62
CA ALA A 10 14.66 1.46 -8.11
C ALA A 10 13.27 0.83 -7.90
N LEU A 11 13.15 -0.47 -8.19
CA LEU A 11 11.94 -1.25 -7.97
C LEU A 11 12.27 -2.74 -7.81
N PRO A 12 11.68 -3.49 -6.86
CA PRO A 12 11.92 -4.92 -6.69
C PRO A 12 11.17 -5.75 -7.75
N ILE A 13 11.67 -5.74 -8.98
CA ILE A 13 10.99 -6.32 -10.15
C ILE A 13 10.80 -7.83 -10.02
N LYS A 14 11.76 -8.55 -9.42
CA LYS A 14 11.69 -10.02 -9.28
C LYS A 14 10.57 -10.43 -8.33
N GLU A 15 10.45 -9.74 -7.21
CA GLU A 15 9.43 -9.94 -6.18
C GLU A 15 8.05 -9.56 -6.71
N ILE A 16 7.95 -8.44 -7.43
CA ILE A 16 6.71 -8.02 -8.11
C ILE A 16 6.28 -9.06 -9.13
N SER A 17 7.21 -9.58 -9.94
CA SER A 17 6.93 -10.61 -10.94
C SER A 17 6.42 -11.90 -10.29
N ALA A 18 7.08 -12.35 -9.22
CA ALA A 18 6.70 -13.55 -8.46
C ALA A 18 5.25 -13.46 -7.93
N GLU A 19 4.91 -12.36 -7.26
CA GLU A 19 3.55 -12.19 -6.72
C GLU A 19 2.51 -11.96 -7.82
N SER A 20 2.90 -11.37 -8.95
CA SER A 20 2.01 -11.19 -10.11
C SER A 20 1.68 -12.49 -10.82
N VAL A 21 2.62 -13.45 -10.84
CA VAL A 21 2.35 -14.81 -11.32
C VAL A 21 1.35 -15.49 -10.40
N ARG A 22 1.53 -15.35 -9.08
CA ARG A 22 0.59 -15.87 -8.07
C ARG A 22 -0.80 -15.26 -8.21
N ASP A 23 -0.90 -13.95 -8.39
CA ASP A 23 -2.17 -13.21 -8.53
C ASP A 23 -3.08 -13.82 -9.63
N LYS A 24 -2.51 -14.33 -10.72
CA LYS A 24 -3.26 -14.99 -11.82
C LYS A 24 -3.97 -16.26 -11.39
N SER A 25 -3.53 -16.96 -10.35
CA SER A 25 -4.16 -18.21 -9.88
C SER A 25 -5.18 -18.00 -8.76
N ILE A 26 -5.34 -16.77 -8.27
CA ILE A 26 -6.29 -16.45 -7.20
C ILE A 26 -7.71 -16.44 -7.77
N ARG A 27 -8.63 -17.13 -7.07
CA ARG A 27 -10.03 -17.32 -7.50
C ARG A 27 -11.05 -16.90 -6.43
N HIS A 28 -10.61 -16.34 -5.31
CA HIS A 28 -11.48 -15.89 -4.23
C HIS A 28 -11.14 -14.46 -3.82
N GLY A 29 -12.16 -13.61 -3.69
CA GLY A 29 -12.02 -12.21 -3.23
C GLY A 29 -11.13 -11.35 -4.14
N HIS A 30 -11.05 -11.68 -5.43
CA HIS A 30 -10.21 -11.01 -6.41
C HIS A 30 -11.07 -10.37 -7.51
N ILE A 31 -10.72 -9.17 -7.99
CA ILE A 31 -11.57 -8.41 -8.94
C ILE A 31 -11.91 -9.16 -10.23
N SER A 32 -11.02 -10.05 -10.69
CA SER A 32 -11.28 -10.86 -11.89
C SER A 32 -12.40 -11.88 -11.73
N THR A 33 -12.87 -12.15 -10.50
CA THR A 33 -14.02 -13.01 -10.27
C THR A 33 -15.35 -12.27 -10.46
N LEU A 34 -15.32 -10.93 -10.51
CA LEU A 34 -16.48 -10.13 -10.89
C LEU A 34 -16.70 -10.21 -12.40
N HIS A 35 -15.64 -9.99 -13.18
CA HIS A 35 -15.64 -10.14 -14.64
C HIS A 35 -14.20 -10.35 -15.15
N LEU A 36 -14.06 -11.10 -16.25
CA LEU A 36 -12.77 -11.28 -16.92
C LEU A 36 -12.49 -10.08 -17.84
N TRP A 37 -11.59 -9.18 -17.43
CA TRP A 37 -11.09 -8.11 -18.29
C TRP A 37 -9.85 -8.57 -19.07
N TRP A 38 -9.85 -8.48 -20.40
CA TRP A 38 -8.78 -8.99 -21.26
C TRP A 38 -7.43 -8.28 -21.09
N ALA A 39 -7.44 -7.03 -20.63
CA ALA A 39 -6.23 -6.23 -20.37
C ALA A 39 -6.01 -6.00 -18.86
N ARG A 40 -6.24 -7.03 -18.04
CA ARG A 40 -6.12 -6.90 -16.58
C ARG A 40 -4.66 -6.76 -16.14
N ARG A 41 -4.38 -5.68 -15.39
CA ARG A 41 -3.10 -5.48 -14.70
C ARG A 41 -3.10 -6.22 -13.35
N PRO A 42 -2.05 -6.98 -12.98
CA PRO A 42 -1.98 -7.63 -11.67
C PRO A 42 -1.96 -6.60 -10.54
N LEU A 43 -2.74 -6.87 -9.49
CA LEU A 43 -2.85 -5.97 -8.33
C LEU A 43 -1.51 -5.72 -7.62
N PRO A 44 -0.61 -6.71 -7.46
CA PRO A 44 0.72 -6.49 -6.89
C PRO A 44 1.52 -5.42 -7.64
N VAL A 45 1.49 -5.43 -8.98
CA VAL A 45 2.17 -4.43 -9.83
C VAL A 45 1.55 -3.06 -9.60
N CYS A 46 0.22 -2.96 -9.68
CA CYS A 46 -0.49 -1.70 -9.49
C CYS A 46 -0.16 -1.08 -8.13
N ARG A 47 -0.16 -1.86 -7.05
CA ARG A 47 0.20 -1.38 -5.71
C ARG A 47 1.65 -0.88 -5.65
N ALA A 48 2.60 -1.65 -6.19
CA ALA A 48 4.01 -1.28 -6.21
C ALA A 48 4.25 0.03 -6.98
N VAL A 49 3.67 0.13 -8.17
CA VAL A 49 3.84 1.30 -9.07
C VAL A 49 3.20 2.54 -8.47
N VAL A 50 1.98 2.44 -7.92
CA VAL A 50 1.33 3.58 -7.26
C VAL A 50 2.17 4.05 -6.07
N PHE A 51 2.57 3.13 -5.18
CA PHE A 51 3.39 3.48 -4.02
C PHE A 51 4.73 4.14 -4.44
N ALA A 52 5.48 3.51 -5.35
CA ALA A 52 6.79 3.99 -5.80
C ALA A 52 6.73 5.30 -6.60
N SER A 53 5.58 5.63 -7.19
CA SER A 53 5.36 6.91 -7.88
C SER A 53 5.07 8.07 -6.91
N LEU A 54 4.57 7.76 -5.72
CA LEU A 54 4.17 8.77 -4.73
C LEU A 54 5.33 9.15 -3.80
N VAL A 55 6.19 8.21 -3.45
CA VAL A 55 7.32 8.44 -2.54
C VAL A 55 8.60 8.87 -3.29
N PRO A 56 9.40 9.80 -2.73
CA PRO A 56 10.70 10.14 -3.28
C PRO A 56 11.71 9.01 -3.02
N ASP A 57 12.79 9.00 -3.80
CA ASP A 57 13.97 8.17 -3.51
C ASP A 57 14.73 8.75 -2.31
N PRO A 58 14.88 8.03 -1.19
CA PRO A 58 15.48 8.57 0.03
C PRO A 58 16.99 8.87 -0.09
N LEU A 59 17.64 8.42 -1.16
CA LEU A 59 19.05 8.73 -1.43
C LEU A 59 19.25 9.90 -2.41
N ASP A 60 18.19 10.43 -3.01
CA ASP A 60 18.29 11.63 -3.85
C ASP A 60 18.66 12.85 -3.01
N GLU A 61 19.58 13.68 -3.51
CA GLU A 61 20.06 14.89 -2.81
C GLU A 61 18.94 15.82 -2.37
N HIS A 62 17.83 15.88 -3.13
CA HIS A 62 16.70 16.75 -2.84
C HIS A 62 15.61 16.08 -1.98
N CYS A 63 15.80 14.82 -1.55
CA CYS A 63 14.82 14.14 -0.72
C CYS A 63 14.66 14.83 0.64
N PRO A 64 13.43 15.23 1.03
CA PRO A 64 13.18 15.86 2.32
C PRO A 64 13.67 15.03 3.50
N GLN A 65 14.26 15.69 4.50
CA GLN A 65 14.80 15.02 5.68
C GLN A 65 13.71 14.27 6.45
N ALA A 66 12.53 14.86 6.60
CA ALA A 66 11.39 14.22 7.27
C ALA A 66 11.00 12.87 6.62
N PHE A 67 11.12 12.73 5.30
CA PHE A 67 10.87 11.45 4.64
C PHE A 67 11.99 10.43 4.90
N ARG A 68 13.25 10.86 4.91
CA ARG A 68 14.39 10.00 5.27
C ARG A 68 14.22 9.45 6.70
N ASP A 69 13.83 10.31 7.63
CA ASP A 69 13.57 9.96 9.03
C ASP A 69 12.39 8.98 9.14
N ALA A 70 11.31 9.22 8.40
CA ALA A 70 10.17 8.30 8.35
C ALA A 70 10.57 6.91 7.87
N VAL A 71 11.36 6.81 6.79
CA VAL A 71 11.88 5.52 6.30
C VAL A 71 12.75 4.84 7.35
N ALA A 72 13.65 5.59 8.00
CA ALA A 72 14.53 5.05 9.04
C ALA A 72 13.76 4.53 10.27
N ILE A 73 12.70 5.22 10.68
CA ILE A 73 11.92 4.86 11.88
C ILE A 73 10.90 3.74 11.57
N ILE A 74 10.17 3.85 10.47
CA ILE A 74 9.11 2.91 10.10
C ILE A 74 9.70 1.57 9.61
N LEU A 75 10.80 1.63 8.83
CA LEU A 75 11.44 0.45 8.22
C LEU A 75 12.78 0.07 8.89
N GLY A 76 13.13 0.74 9.98
CA GLY A 76 14.28 0.40 10.81
C GLY A 76 14.07 -0.86 11.66
N PRO A 77 15.13 -1.33 12.35
CA PRO A 77 15.05 -2.45 13.28
C PRO A 77 14.00 -2.18 14.36
N GLN A 78 13.09 -3.13 14.57
CA GLN A 78 12.05 -3.01 15.59
C GLN A 78 12.47 -3.79 16.84
N THR A 79 12.59 -3.11 17.98
CA THR A 79 12.87 -3.74 19.27
C THR A 79 11.57 -4.22 19.92
N LYS A 80 11.41 -5.54 20.08
CA LYS A 80 10.35 -6.13 20.92
C LYS A 80 11.00 -6.85 22.10
N GLY A 81 11.12 -6.15 23.23
CA GLY A 81 11.81 -6.67 24.40
C GLY A 81 13.31 -6.84 24.12
N VAL A 82 13.86 -8.05 24.36
CA VAL A 82 15.29 -8.36 24.19
C VAL A 82 15.67 -8.69 22.75
N VAL A 83 14.70 -8.99 21.87
CA VAL A 83 14.96 -9.41 20.48
C VAL A 83 14.67 -8.26 19.52
N SER A 84 15.70 -7.83 18.78
CA SER A 84 15.56 -6.94 17.63
C SER A 84 15.16 -7.76 16.40
N VAL A 85 14.01 -7.45 15.80
CA VAL A 85 13.58 -8.05 14.53
C VAL A 85 13.70 -6.98 13.46
N ASP A 86 14.58 -7.22 12.48
CA ASP A 86 14.74 -6.34 11.32
C ASP A 86 14.15 -6.98 10.06
N VAL A 87 12.85 -6.76 9.89
CA VAL A 87 12.07 -7.36 8.78
C VAL A 87 12.56 -6.86 7.43
N TYR A 88 12.98 -5.59 7.36
CA TYR A 88 13.31 -4.89 6.11
C TYR A 88 14.80 -4.76 5.85
N LEU A 89 15.64 -5.43 6.66
CA LEU A 89 17.06 -5.59 6.37
C LEU A 89 17.24 -6.14 4.94
N PRO A 90 18.07 -5.52 4.09
CA PRO A 90 18.33 -6.01 2.75
C PRO A 90 18.94 -7.40 2.70
N TYR A 91 18.97 -8.00 1.51
CA TYR A 91 19.56 -9.32 1.32
C TYR A 91 21.04 -9.31 1.66
N LYS A 92 21.45 -10.21 2.57
CA LYS A 92 22.89 -10.48 2.80
C LYS A 92 23.57 -11.01 1.55
N ASP A 93 22.81 -11.67 0.69
CA ASP A 93 23.22 -12.22 -0.59
C ASP A 93 21.97 -12.32 -1.46
N ILE A 94 21.94 -11.60 -2.58
CA ILE A 94 20.78 -11.51 -3.46
C ILE A 94 20.46 -12.93 -3.99
N PRO A 95 19.24 -13.44 -3.75
CA PRO A 95 18.98 -14.87 -3.90
C PRO A 95 18.91 -15.36 -5.35
N TYR A 96 18.93 -14.45 -6.33
CA TYR A 96 18.80 -14.75 -7.76
C TYR A 96 20.03 -14.37 -8.58
N THR A 97 21.13 -13.99 -7.95
CA THR A 97 22.44 -13.76 -8.60
C THR A 97 23.30 -15.01 -8.48
N SER A 98 24.12 -15.29 -9.50
CA SER A 98 25.04 -16.43 -9.49
C SER A 98 26.31 -16.18 -8.66
N VAL A 99 26.55 -14.93 -8.30
CA VAL A 99 27.68 -14.47 -7.49
C VAL A 99 27.13 -13.96 -6.17
N GLU A 100 27.90 -14.11 -5.10
CA GLU A 100 27.61 -13.49 -3.80
C GLU A 100 27.52 -11.98 -3.98
N ASP A 101 26.31 -11.43 -3.87
CA ASP A 101 26.00 -10.04 -4.17
C ASP A 101 25.25 -9.44 -2.96
N PRO A 102 25.96 -8.93 -1.95
CA PRO A 102 25.33 -8.34 -0.77
C PRO A 102 24.68 -7.01 -1.12
N MET A 103 23.43 -6.84 -0.69
CA MET A 103 22.73 -5.58 -0.85
C MET A 103 23.06 -4.65 0.33
N GLU A 104 23.56 -3.45 0.04
CA GLU A 104 23.90 -2.45 1.06
C GLU A 104 22.68 -2.09 1.92
N ASP A 105 22.88 -1.95 3.24
CA ASP A 105 21.84 -1.47 4.15
C ASP A 105 21.71 0.05 4.10
N ASN A 106 20.93 0.53 3.13
CA ASN A 106 20.57 1.94 2.98
C ASN A 106 19.05 2.13 2.90
N LEU A 107 18.59 3.37 3.05
CA LEU A 107 17.15 3.70 3.10
C LEU A 107 16.39 3.27 1.82
N ARG A 108 17.03 3.37 0.64
CA ARG A 108 16.42 2.95 -0.64
C ARG A 108 16.18 1.45 -0.65
N ASN A 109 17.18 0.66 -0.23
CA ASN A 109 17.10 -0.79 -0.22
C ASN A 109 16.08 -1.28 0.83
N ARG A 110 16.02 -0.66 2.02
CA ARG A 110 14.94 -0.93 3.00
C ARG A 110 13.55 -0.66 2.44
N LEU A 111 13.39 0.44 1.70
CA LEU A 111 12.13 0.79 1.05
C LEU A 111 11.74 -0.21 -0.05
N MET A 112 12.72 -0.72 -0.82
CA MET A 112 12.49 -1.84 -1.75
C MET A 112 12.05 -3.11 -1.03
N MET A 113 12.70 -3.47 0.10
CA MET A 113 12.33 -4.63 0.90
C MET A 113 10.92 -4.50 1.49
N PHE A 114 10.46 -3.28 1.77
CA PHE A 114 9.07 -3.02 2.16
C PHE A 114 8.09 -3.26 1.01
N ILE A 115 8.41 -2.82 -0.21
CA ILE A 115 7.56 -3.09 -1.38
C ILE A 115 7.44 -4.61 -1.59
N GLY A 116 8.57 -5.30 -1.68
CA GLY A 116 8.63 -6.74 -1.88
C GLY A 116 9.98 -7.30 -1.45
N LYS A 117 9.95 -8.33 -0.60
CA LYS A 117 11.13 -9.10 -0.17
C LYS A 117 10.80 -10.59 -0.22
N PHE A 118 11.66 -11.38 -0.84
CA PHE A 118 11.60 -12.84 -0.78
C PHE A 118 11.74 -13.31 0.67
N SER A 119 10.91 -14.27 1.07
CA SER A 119 10.99 -14.88 2.39
C SER A 119 12.32 -15.59 2.59
N GLU A 120 12.73 -15.80 3.85
CA GLU A 120 13.96 -16.54 4.16
C GLU A 120 13.91 -17.95 3.59
N THR A 121 12.76 -18.62 3.66
CA THR A 121 12.52 -19.92 3.03
C THR A 121 12.73 -19.86 1.52
N CYS A 122 12.23 -18.82 0.85
CA CYS A 122 12.41 -18.65 -0.59
C CYS A 122 13.89 -18.42 -0.94
N GLN A 123 14.60 -17.61 -0.17
CA GLN A 123 16.02 -17.36 -0.37
C GLN A 123 16.83 -18.66 -0.22
N GLN A 124 16.58 -19.45 0.83
CA GLN A 124 17.25 -20.73 1.03
C GLN A 124 16.94 -21.73 -0.09
N ASN A 125 15.68 -21.83 -0.50
CA ASN A 125 15.29 -22.71 -1.59
C ASN A 125 15.96 -22.30 -2.91
N MET A 126 16.08 -21.00 -3.21
CA MET A 126 16.81 -20.53 -4.40
C MET A 126 18.29 -20.96 -4.36
N LYS A 127 18.96 -20.84 -3.21
CA LYS A 127 20.35 -21.31 -3.02
C LYS A 127 20.47 -22.82 -3.17
N ASP A 128 19.48 -23.57 -2.69
CA ASP A 128 19.41 -25.03 -2.82
C ASP A 128 18.99 -25.50 -4.23
N GLY A 129 18.65 -24.59 -5.16
CA GLY A 129 18.09 -24.93 -6.47
C GLY A 129 16.66 -25.51 -6.42
N LYS A 130 15.93 -25.29 -5.33
CA LYS A 130 14.55 -25.74 -5.10
C LYS A 130 13.53 -24.64 -5.41
N SER A 131 12.34 -25.06 -5.84
CA SER A 131 11.20 -24.14 -6.02
C SER A 131 10.46 -23.91 -4.71
N THR A 132 9.98 -22.69 -4.51
CA THR A 132 9.13 -22.31 -3.36
C THR A 132 7.69 -22.13 -3.83
N PRO A 133 6.68 -22.66 -3.09
CA PRO A 133 5.28 -22.44 -3.41
C PRO A 133 4.97 -20.94 -3.57
N PRO A 134 4.20 -20.50 -4.59
CA PRO A 134 3.95 -19.09 -4.84
C PRO A 134 3.49 -18.27 -3.62
N LYS A 135 2.69 -18.88 -2.74
CA LYS A 135 2.20 -18.26 -1.50
C LYS A 135 3.30 -17.92 -0.49
N GLU A 136 4.39 -18.66 -0.51
CA GLU A 136 5.49 -18.58 0.46
C GLU A 136 6.69 -17.80 -0.08
N GLN A 137 6.66 -17.38 -1.34
CA GLN A 137 7.77 -16.69 -1.98
C GLN A 137 8.08 -15.34 -1.30
N LEU A 138 7.07 -14.55 -0.95
CA LEU A 138 7.28 -13.24 -0.31
C LEU A 138 7.16 -13.29 1.21
N SER A 139 7.98 -12.47 1.87
CA SER A 139 7.91 -12.17 3.30
C SER A 139 6.56 -11.53 3.65
N ASP A 140 6.04 -11.85 4.84
CA ASP A 140 4.79 -11.28 5.37
C ASP A 140 4.84 -9.76 5.60
N GLY A 141 6.05 -9.17 5.63
CA GLY A 141 6.24 -7.73 5.68
C GLY A 141 6.04 -7.00 4.35
N SER A 142 5.91 -7.72 3.24
CA SER A 142 5.90 -7.14 1.88
C SER A 142 4.56 -6.49 1.53
N LEU A 143 4.58 -5.22 1.13
CA LEU A 143 3.39 -4.46 0.71
C LEU A 143 2.59 -5.15 -0.39
N ILE A 144 3.27 -5.73 -1.37
CA ILE A 144 2.63 -6.31 -2.56
C ILE A 144 1.99 -7.68 -2.32
N LYS A 145 2.34 -8.37 -1.23
CA LYS A 145 1.85 -9.71 -0.92
C LYS A 145 0.32 -9.74 -0.85
N TRP A 146 -0.33 -10.73 -1.45
CA TRP A 146 -1.79 -10.84 -1.55
C TRP A 146 -2.51 -10.78 -0.19
N GLU A 147 -1.92 -11.41 0.81
CA GLU A 147 -2.40 -11.40 2.19
C GLU A 147 -2.48 -9.97 2.76
N ASN A 148 -1.61 -9.07 2.30
CA ASN A 148 -1.48 -7.71 2.83
C ASN A 148 -2.42 -6.68 2.19
N LYS A 149 -3.24 -7.08 1.20
CA LYS A 149 -4.22 -6.17 0.55
C LYS A 149 -5.18 -5.45 1.51
N ASN A 150 -5.41 -6.02 2.70
CA ASN A 150 -6.24 -5.46 3.77
C ASN A 150 -5.53 -5.50 5.14
N ASN A 151 -4.21 -5.70 5.18
CA ASN A 151 -3.47 -5.77 6.45
C ASN A 151 -3.29 -4.36 7.00
N LYS A 152 -4.00 -4.06 8.10
CA LYS A 152 -4.01 -2.72 8.71
C LYS A 152 -2.61 -2.20 9.03
N LYS A 153 -1.71 -3.05 9.52
CA LYS A 153 -0.34 -2.65 9.88
C LYS A 153 0.45 -2.22 8.64
N ILE A 154 0.50 -3.08 7.62
CA ILE A 154 1.29 -2.82 6.41
C ILE A 154 0.71 -1.64 5.62
N LEU A 155 -0.62 -1.54 5.51
CA LEU A 155 -1.27 -0.41 4.85
C LEU A 155 -1.09 0.90 5.63
N ARG A 156 -1.10 0.89 6.96
CA ARG A 156 -0.80 2.09 7.77
C ARG A 156 0.61 2.58 7.47
N MET A 157 1.61 1.69 7.48
CA MET A 157 3.00 2.07 7.15
C MET A 157 3.11 2.68 5.74
N ALA A 158 2.45 2.08 4.74
CA ALA A 158 2.46 2.62 3.38
C ALA A 158 1.77 3.99 3.29
N ARG A 159 0.62 4.16 3.96
CA ARG A 159 -0.14 5.41 4.02
C ARG A 159 0.67 6.51 4.69
N GLU A 160 1.31 6.21 5.81
CA GLU A 160 2.15 7.15 6.56
C GLU A 160 3.35 7.62 5.73
N LEU A 161 4.04 6.68 5.06
CA LEU A 161 5.14 7.03 4.15
C LEU A 161 4.67 7.92 2.99
N ILE A 162 3.50 7.65 2.42
CA ILE A 162 2.90 8.50 1.37
C ILE A 162 2.52 9.88 1.92
N TYR A 163 1.91 9.94 3.10
CA TYR A 163 1.51 11.18 3.77
C TYR A 163 2.73 12.07 4.04
N VAL A 164 3.77 11.52 4.67
CA VAL A 164 5.01 12.24 4.94
C VAL A 164 5.67 12.69 3.64
N ALA A 165 5.73 11.84 2.62
CA ALA A 165 6.26 12.23 1.31
C ALA A 165 5.50 13.41 0.67
N TYR A 166 4.17 13.44 0.83
CA TYR A 166 3.31 14.46 0.25
C TYR A 166 3.40 15.81 0.97
N HIS A 167 3.43 15.79 2.31
CA HIS A 167 3.51 16.98 3.15
C HIS A 167 4.94 17.53 3.27
N ALA A 168 5.97 16.68 3.37
CA ALA A 168 7.35 17.15 3.47
C ALA A 168 7.82 17.91 2.22
N GLU A 169 7.15 17.74 1.07
CA GLU A 169 7.39 18.54 -0.13
C GLU A 169 6.70 19.92 -0.07
N ARG A 170 5.60 20.04 0.69
CA ARG A 170 4.77 21.26 0.79
C ARG A 170 5.12 22.13 1.99
N GLU A 171 5.50 21.49 3.09
CA GLU A 171 5.73 22.06 4.41
C GLU A 171 7.14 21.62 4.87
N PRO A 172 8.22 22.09 4.21
CA PRO A 172 9.59 21.65 4.47
C PRO A 172 10.11 22.01 5.87
N GLU A 173 9.45 22.92 6.57
CA GLU A 173 9.73 23.29 7.96
C GLU A 173 9.28 22.22 8.98
N LEU A 174 8.36 21.33 8.61
CA LEU A 174 7.86 20.30 9.50
C LEU A 174 8.78 19.07 9.48
N GLY A 175 9.18 18.64 10.68
CA GLY A 175 9.89 17.37 10.88
C GLY A 175 8.95 16.17 10.86
N TYR A 176 9.52 14.97 10.78
CA TYR A 176 8.77 13.72 10.76
C TYR A 176 7.83 13.57 11.98
N GLU A 177 8.27 13.94 13.18
CA GLU A 177 7.42 13.79 14.38
C GLU A 177 6.10 14.60 14.30
N SER A 178 6.16 15.80 13.75
CA SER A 178 4.96 16.65 13.57
C SER A 178 4.03 16.02 12.53
N LEU A 179 4.57 15.61 11.39
CA LEU A 179 3.80 14.95 10.32
C LEU A 179 3.21 13.61 10.78
N HIS A 180 3.95 12.85 11.58
CA HIS A 180 3.49 11.60 12.19
C HIS A 180 2.28 11.84 13.11
N ARG A 181 2.33 12.87 13.96
CA ARG A 181 1.20 13.23 14.84
C ARG A 181 -0.02 13.70 14.05
N GLN A 182 0.18 14.47 12.97
CA GLN A 182 -0.92 14.89 12.09
C GLN A 182 -1.57 13.69 11.40
N PHE A 183 -0.74 12.80 10.83
CA PHE A 183 -1.20 11.55 10.23
C PHE A 183 -1.98 10.69 11.22
N ASP A 184 -1.46 10.49 12.43
CA ASP A 184 -2.14 9.68 13.45
C ASP A 184 -3.47 10.29 13.85
N ALA A 185 -3.54 11.61 14.04
CA ALA A 185 -4.78 12.30 14.37
C ALA A 185 -5.86 12.11 13.28
N SER A 186 -5.51 12.31 12.00
CA SER A 186 -6.49 12.16 10.91
C SER A 186 -6.82 10.70 10.60
N PHE A 187 -5.86 9.79 10.77
CA PHE A 187 -6.06 8.35 10.57
C PHE A 187 -6.91 7.71 11.68
N ASP A 188 -6.62 8.02 12.94
CA ASP A 188 -7.33 7.46 14.09
C ASP A 188 -8.75 8.01 14.20
N ALA A 189 -9.00 9.26 13.78
CA ALA A 189 -10.35 9.83 13.70
C ALA A 189 -11.31 8.97 12.84
N ILE A 190 -10.81 8.37 11.74
CA ILE A 190 -11.61 7.43 10.93
C ILE A 190 -11.94 6.17 11.74
N ALA A 191 -10.94 5.60 12.41
CA ALA A 191 -11.12 4.36 13.17
C ALA A 191 -12.07 4.56 14.37
N GLU A 192 -12.02 5.72 15.02
CA GLU A 192 -12.91 6.12 16.09
C GLU A 192 -14.34 6.31 15.60
N ALA A 193 -14.54 7.05 14.49
CA ALA A 193 -15.85 7.24 13.89
C ALA A 193 -16.45 5.92 13.38
N GLU A 194 -15.63 5.05 12.75
CA GLU A 194 -16.05 3.71 12.32
C GLU A 194 -16.47 2.87 13.53
N LYS A 195 -15.66 2.85 14.59
CA LYS A 195 -16.00 2.11 15.81
C LYS A 195 -17.29 2.60 16.44
N ALA A 196 -17.51 3.92 16.49
CA ALA A 196 -18.74 4.51 17.02
C ALA A 196 -19.96 4.04 16.20
N LEU A 197 -19.94 4.22 14.88
CA LEU A 197 -21.05 3.84 14.00
C LEU A 197 -21.33 2.32 14.03
N TYR A 198 -20.29 1.49 13.98
CA TYR A 198 -20.45 0.02 13.92
C TYR A 198 -20.79 -0.61 15.27
N SER A 199 -20.75 0.15 16.37
CA SER A 199 -21.19 -0.30 17.69
C SER A 199 -22.71 -0.16 17.92
N VAL A 200 -23.41 0.58 17.04
CA VAL A 200 -24.85 0.80 17.14
C VAL A 200 -25.64 -0.45 16.75
N VAL A 201 -26.58 -0.86 17.62
CA VAL A 201 -27.53 -1.96 17.35
C VAL A 201 -28.51 -1.49 16.26
N ASP A 202 -28.83 -2.37 15.32
CA ASP A 202 -29.73 -2.06 14.20
C ASP A 202 -29.35 -0.82 13.37
N ARG A 203 -28.05 -0.57 13.19
CA ARG A 203 -27.50 0.54 12.37
C ARG A 203 -28.05 0.68 10.93
N HIS A 204 -28.79 -0.30 10.44
CA HIS A 204 -29.42 -0.27 9.12
C HIS A 204 -30.74 0.52 9.12
N ILE A 205 -31.29 0.79 10.31
CA ILE A 205 -32.47 1.63 10.49
C ILE A 205 -32.01 3.09 10.49
N LYS A 206 -32.57 3.89 9.58
CA LYS A 206 -32.28 5.32 9.50
C LYS A 206 -32.88 6.04 10.70
N THR A 207 -32.03 6.37 11.65
CA THR A 207 -32.36 7.25 12.78
C THR A 207 -31.51 8.52 12.68
N PRO A 208 -31.95 9.66 13.26
CA PRO A 208 -31.14 10.88 13.27
C PRO A 208 -29.75 10.70 13.89
N GLU A 209 -29.61 9.74 14.82
CA GLU A 209 -28.33 9.39 15.42
C GLU A 209 -27.42 8.63 14.45
N VAL A 210 -27.95 7.61 13.77
CA VAL A 210 -27.21 6.84 12.76
C VAL A 210 -26.79 7.75 11.61
N GLU A 211 -27.68 8.61 11.10
CA GLU A 211 -27.36 9.56 10.03
C GLU A 211 -26.21 10.51 10.43
N LYS A 212 -26.24 11.05 11.65
CA LYS A 212 -25.15 11.88 12.17
C LYS A 212 -23.83 11.10 12.30
N MET A 213 -23.87 9.84 12.73
CA MET A 213 -22.67 9.01 12.82
C MET A 213 -22.10 8.64 11.44
N GLU A 214 -22.97 8.41 10.45
CA GLU A 214 -22.57 8.21 9.05
C GLU A 214 -21.92 9.48 8.48
N GLU A 215 -22.50 10.65 8.72
CA GLU A 215 -21.93 11.95 8.35
C GLU A 215 -20.57 12.18 9.00
N ASN A 216 -20.42 11.91 10.30
CA ASN A 216 -19.14 12.04 11.00
C ASN A 216 -18.06 11.14 10.41
N LEU A 217 -18.39 9.88 10.11
CA LEU A 217 -17.47 8.95 9.47
C LEU A 217 -17.08 9.44 8.07
N GLN A 218 -18.05 9.92 7.29
CA GLN A 218 -17.79 10.44 5.95
C GLN A 218 -16.90 11.69 5.98
N GLN A 219 -17.13 12.60 6.93
CA GLN A 219 -16.29 13.78 7.14
C GLN A 219 -14.86 13.41 7.55
N ALA A 220 -14.69 12.43 8.44
CA ALA A 220 -13.36 11.95 8.83
C ALA A 220 -12.61 11.32 7.64
N ILE A 221 -13.30 10.51 6.82
CA ILE A 221 -12.73 9.92 5.61
C ILE A 221 -12.34 11.00 4.60
N GLU A 222 -13.23 11.97 4.35
CA GLU A 222 -12.98 13.06 3.40
C GLU A 222 -11.83 13.96 3.86
N HIS A 223 -11.76 14.27 5.15
CA HIS A 223 -10.65 15.03 5.74
C HIS A 223 -9.32 14.33 5.50
N PHE A 224 -9.17 13.05 5.89
CA PHE A 224 -7.95 12.28 5.64
C PHE A 224 -7.61 12.19 4.14
N GLN A 225 -8.61 11.96 3.30
CA GLN A 225 -8.42 11.91 1.85
C GLN A 225 -7.93 13.25 1.27
N ASN A 226 -8.35 14.39 1.82
CA ASN A 226 -7.86 15.71 1.41
C ASN A 226 -6.39 15.95 1.75
N GLU A 227 -5.87 15.26 2.76
CA GLU A 227 -4.45 15.29 3.14
C GLU A 227 -3.61 14.28 2.34
N MET A 228 -4.24 13.35 1.61
CA MET A 228 -3.54 12.36 0.80
C MET A 228 -3.44 12.79 -0.67
N PRO A 229 -2.41 12.35 -1.41
CA PRO A 229 -2.28 12.67 -2.83
C PRO A 229 -3.43 12.10 -3.65
N SER A 230 -3.76 12.79 -4.75
CA SER A 230 -4.73 12.32 -5.74
C SER A 230 -4.04 11.49 -6.82
N VAL A 231 -4.63 10.34 -7.17
CA VAL A 231 -4.19 9.45 -8.24
C VAL A 231 -5.31 9.37 -9.28
N PHE A 232 -4.98 9.65 -10.54
CA PHE A 232 -5.92 9.56 -11.65
C PHE A 232 -5.40 8.60 -12.72
N ASP A 233 -6.20 7.59 -13.07
CA ASP A 233 -5.95 6.71 -14.20
C ASP A 233 -6.99 6.97 -15.31
N PRO A 234 -6.62 7.67 -16.41
CA PRO A 234 -7.55 7.97 -17.51
C PRO A 234 -7.88 6.75 -18.37
N PHE A 235 -7.19 5.61 -18.17
CA PHE A 235 -7.37 4.36 -18.90
C PHE A 235 -7.44 3.18 -17.93
N ALA A 236 -8.33 3.30 -16.95
CA ALA A 236 -8.41 2.43 -15.79
C ALA A 236 -8.76 0.97 -16.13
N GLY A 237 -9.43 0.72 -17.28
CA GLY A 237 -9.90 -0.59 -17.66
C GLY A 237 -10.74 -1.23 -16.56
N GLY A 238 -10.31 -2.38 -16.06
CA GLY A 238 -10.96 -3.06 -14.92
C GLY A 238 -10.78 -2.39 -13.55
N GLY A 239 -10.17 -1.20 -13.45
CA GLY A 239 -10.08 -0.42 -12.22
C GLY A 239 -8.97 -0.84 -11.25
N ALA A 240 -7.93 -1.55 -11.71
CA ALA A 240 -6.87 -2.08 -10.84
C ALA A 240 -6.02 -0.98 -10.17
N ILE A 241 -5.62 0.06 -10.91
CA ILE A 241 -4.84 1.18 -10.35
C ILE A 241 -5.70 2.00 -9.38
N PRO A 242 -6.93 2.43 -9.74
CA PRO A 242 -7.79 3.13 -8.79
C PRO A 242 -8.06 2.34 -7.49
N LEU A 243 -8.29 1.03 -7.60
CA LEU A 243 -8.49 0.19 -6.43
C LEU A 243 -7.28 0.15 -5.50
N GLU A 244 -6.07 -0.02 -6.05
CA GLU A 244 -4.85 -0.05 -5.24
C GLU A 244 -4.48 1.32 -4.67
N ALA A 245 -4.74 2.42 -5.40
CA ALA A 245 -4.60 3.77 -4.89
C ALA A 245 -5.53 4.03 -3.70
N ALA A 246 -6.80 3.62 -3.80
CA ALA A 246 -7.75 3.71 -2.69
C ALA A 246 -7.30 2.87 -1.47
N ARG A 247 -6.74 1.67 -1.68
CA ARG A 247 -6.16 0.85 -0.60
C ARG A 247 -5.00 1.56 0.09
N LEU A 248 -4.18 2.30 -0.66
CA LEU A 248 -3.10 3.14 -0.14
C LEU A 248 -3.58 4.47 0.46
N GLY A 249 -4.89 4.68 0.62
CA GLY A 249 -5.48 5.86 1.27
C GLY A 249 -5.53 7.11 0.37
N CYS A 250 -5.13 7.00 -0.89
CA CYS A 250 -5.11 8.13 -1.83
C CYS A 250 -6.53 8.48 -2.32
N ARG A 251 -6.73 9.76 -2.70
CA ARG A 251 -7.90 10.17 -3.47
C ARG A 251 -7.80 9.58 -4.86
N SER A 252 -8.60 8.56 -5.13
CA SER A 252 -8.48 7.77 -6.34
C SER A 252 -9.56 8.12 -7.35
N PHE A 253 -9.15 8.40 -8.57
CA PHE A 253 -10.01 8.65 -9.72
C PHE A 253 -9.62 7.69 -10.85
N GLY A 254 -10.61 7.22 -11.57
CA GLY A 254 -10.38 6.47 -12.78
C GLY A 254 -11.49 6.71 -13.79
N ASN A 255 -11.14 6.50 -15.05
CA ASN A 255 -12.05 6.62 -16.17
C ASN A 255 -11.67 5.57 -17.22
N ASP A 256 -12.66 5.16 -18.00
CA ASP A 256 -12.47 4.37 -19.20
C ASP A 256 -13.61 4.65 -20.18
N ILE A 257 -13.28 4.78 -21.47
CA ILE A 257 -14.26 5.01 -22.52
C ILE A 257 -15.14 3.78 -22.78
N ASN A 258 -14.63 2.59 -22.44
CA ASN A 258 -15.37 1.36 -22.65
C ASN A 258 -16.47 1.21 -21.57
N PRO A 259 -17.75 1.12 -21.95
CA PRO A 259 -18.84 1.04 -20.98
C PRO A 259 -18.77 -0.22 -20.11
N VAL A 260 -18.19 -1.31 -20.61
CA VAL A 260 -17.97 -2.54 -19.84
C VAL A 260 -16.87 -2.33 -18.79
N ALA A 261 -15.75 -1.69 -19.18
CA ALA A 261 -14.69 -1.32 -18.25
C ALA A 261 -15.23 -0.44 -17.12
N HIS A 262 -15.99 0.60 -17.48
CA HIS A 262 -16.59 1.53 -16.54
C HIS A 262 -17.49 0.81 -15.52
N ILE A 263 -18.35 -0.12 -15.95
CA ILE A 263 -19.20 -0.88 -15.02
C ILE A 263 -18.35 -1.77 -14.08
N ILE A 264 -17.31 -2.42 -14.59
CA ILE A 264 -16.40 -3.26 -13.78
C ILE A 264 -15.65 -2.40 -12.76
N GLU A 265 -15.17 -1.24 -13.18
CA GLU A 265 -14.49 -0.27 -12.34
C GLU A 265 -15.39 0.17 -11.18
N ARG A 266 -16.63 0.58 -11.47
CA ARG A 266 -17.62 0.93 -10.45
C ARG A 266 -17.89 -0.24 -9.50
N GLY A 267 -18.04 -1.44 -10.04
CA GLY A 267 -18.22 -2.65 -9.23
C GLY A 267 -17.03 -3.01 -8.35
N SER A 268 -15.81 -2.65 -8.77
CA SER A 268 -14.57 -2.98 -8.06
C SER A 268 -14.18 -1.93 -7.02
N ALA A 269 -14.40 -0.65 -7.31
CA ALA A 269 -13.90 0.47 -6.50
C ALA A 269 -15.03 1.30 -5.84
N GLU A 270 -16.13 1.57 -6.54
CA GLU A 270 -17.19 2.47 -6.05
C GLU A 270 -18.21 1.75 -5.16
N PHE A 271 -18.81 0.65 -5.66
CA PHE A 271 -19.91 -0.02 -4.99
C PHE A 271 -19.54 -0.65 -3.64
N PRO A 272 -18.37 -1.28 -3.47
CA PRO A 272 -17.96 -1.81 -2.16
C PRO A 272 -17.80 -0.71 -1.09
N GLN A 273 -17.50 0.52 -1.51
CA GLN A 273 -17.36 1.67 -0.61
C GLN A 273 -18.71 2.33 -0.31
N LYS A 274 -19.60 2.45 -1.31
CA LYS A 274 -20.95 3.05 -1.13
C LYS A 274 -21.93 2.13 -0.42
N TYR A 275 -21.80 0.82 -0.60
CA TYR A 275 -22.70 -0.18 -0.02
C TYR A 275 -21.95 -1.17 0.88
N PRO A 276 -21.22 -0.69 1.92
CA PRO A 276 -20.41 -1.56 2.76
C PRO A 276 -21.31 -2.44 3.62
N LYS A 277 -21.26 -3.76 3.37
CA LYS A 277 -21.89 -4.86 4.15
C LYS A 277 -23.19 -4.44 4.86
N ILE A 278 -24.34 -4.57 4.20
CA ILE A 278 -25.58 -4.83 4.95
C ILE A 278 -25.33 -6.16 5.66
N ARG A 279 -25.00 -6.13 6.96
CA ARG A 279 -24.94 -7.37 7.75
C ARG A 279 -26.37 -7.93 7.72
N ARG A 280 -26.53 -9.08 7.06
CA ARG A 280 -27.63 -9.98 7.37
C ARG A 280 -27.41 -10.56 8.76
#